data_AF-E7CGH8-F1
#
_entry.id   AF-E7CGH8-F1
#
_cell.length_a   1.000
_cell.length_b   1.000
_cell.length_c   1.000
_cell.angle_alpha   90.00
_cell.angle_beta   90.00
_cell.angle_gamma   90.00
#
_symmetry.space_group_name_H-M   'P 1'
#
loop_
_entity.id
_entity.type
_entity.pdbx_description
1 polymer ?
#
loop_
_entity_poly.entity_id
_entity_poly.type
_entity_poly.pdbx_seq_one_letter_code
_entity_poly.pdbx_strand_id
1 'polypeptide(L)'
;MTKEGVPSLYALIEADSDILNKYNEQYQENAKPKDFVNKKILHADIGDGTTEYVYTQGLNPIPKNCTGERRGVGHATEDAIKLLKEDTNGRVLLNRQQYFLLHSKV
;
A
#
# COMPACT_ATOMS: atom_id res chain seq x y z
N MET A 1 2.99 -19.04 -1.28
CA MET A 1 3.18 -17.74 -0.61
C MET A 1 3.61 -16.74 -1.67
N THR A 2 2.84 -15.66 -1.84
CA THR A 2 3.01 -14.71 -2.95
C THR A 2 4.34 -13.99 -2.84
N LYS A 3 4.99 -13.77 -3.99
CA LYS A 3 6.27 -13.06 -4.11
C LYS A 3 6.09 -11.54 -4.13
N GLU A 4 4.96 -11.01 -3.67
CA GLU A 4 4.45 -9.68 -4.02
C GLU A 4 5.26 -8.48 -3.48
N GLY A 5 6.22 -8.68 -2.58
CA GLY A 5 7.20 -7.63 -2.21
C GLY A 5 8.46 -7.59 -3.09
N VAL A 6 8.80 -8.70 -3.75
CA VAL A 6 10.10 -8.86 -4.42
C VAL A 6 10.18 -8.02 -5.70
N PRO A 7 9.21 -8.04 -6.64
CA PRO A 7 9.24 -7.17 -7.81
C PRO A 7 9.31 -5.68 -7.44
N SER A 8 8.56 -5.25 -6.42
CA SER A 8 8.59 -3.87 -5.93
C SER A 8 9.95 -3.47 -5.37
N LEU A 9 10.64 -4.39 -4.70
CA LEU A 9 11.99 -4.15 -4.22
C LEU A 9 13.00 -4.04 -5.37
N TYR A 10 12.89 -4.91 -6.38
CA TYR A 10 13.72 -4.79 -7.59
C TYR A 10 13.43 -3.48 -8.34
N ALA A 11 12.16 -3.09 -8.47
CA ALA A 11 11.77 -1.83 -9.08
C ALA A 11 12.35 -0.63 -8.32
N LEU A 12 12.33 -0.66 -6.98
CA LEU A 12 12.99 0.36 -6.16
C LEU A 12 14.48 0.41 -6.46
N ILE A 13 15.18 -0.72 -6.41
CA ILE A 13 16.64 -0.80 -6.55
C ILE A 13 17.14 -0.30 -7.92
N GLU A 14 16.39 -0.59 -8.98
CA GLU A 14 16.71 -0.20 -10.35
C GLU A 14 16.22 1.22 -10.71
N ALA A 15 15.44 1.87 -9.85
CA ALA A 15 14.95 3.22 -10.08
C ALA A 15 16.07 4.27 -9.96
N ASP A 16 15.83 5.43 -10.58
CA ASP A 16 16.66 6.61 -10.38
C ASP A 16 16.55 7.14 -8.95
N SER A 17 17.54 7.94 -8.51
CA SER A 17 17.59 8.43 -7.12
C SER A 17 16.46 9.38 -6.75
N ASP A 18 15.77 9.94 -7.74
CA ASP A 18 14.64 10.84 -7.56
C ASP A 18 13.42 10.17 -6.91
N ILE A 19 13.28 8.84 -7.04
CA ILE A 19 12.25 8.06 -6.35
C ILE A 19 12.30 8.24 -4.82
N LEU A 20 13.47 8.58 -4.27
CA LEU A 20 13.71 8.80 -2.85
C LEU A 20 13.70 10.27 -2.45
N ASN A 21 13.38 11.22 -3.34
CA ASN A 21 13.42 12.65 -3.00
C ASN A 21 12.60 12.99 -1.75
N LYS A 22 11.34 12.51 -1.68
CA LYS A 22 10.47 12.73 -0.52
C LYS A 22 11.00 12.05 0.75
N TYR A 23 11.58 10.86 0.61
CA TYR A 23 12.18 10.14 1.72
C TYR A 23 13.37 10.93 2.29
N ASN A 24 14.28 11.34 1.42
CA ASN A 24 15.48 12.10 1.79
C ASN A 24 15.12 13.46 2.40
N GLU A 25 14.13 14.16 1.86
CA GLU A 25 13.61 15.41 2.44
C GLU A 25 13.00 15.19 3.83
N GLN A 26 12.13 14.19 3.98
CA GLN A 26 11.43 13.94 5.24
C GLN A 26 12.39 13.51 6.36
N TYR A 27 13.37 12.65 6.03
CA TYR A 27 14.27 12.06 7.03
C TYR A 27 15.63 12.75 7.11
N GLN A 28 15.88 13.76 6.28
CA GLN A 28 17.16 14.47 6.19
C GLN A 28 18.33 13.51 5.88
N GLU A 29 18.07 12.58 4.95
CA GLU A 29 18.99 11.54 4.53
C GLU A 29 19.49 11.80 3.09
N ASN A 30 20.54 11.08 2.68
CA ASN A 30 21.00 11.03 1.29
C ASN A 30 20.98 9.59 0.78
N ALA A 31 19.88 8.88 1.06
CA ALA A 31 19.72 7.50 0.70
C ALA A 31 19.57 7.36 -0.82
N LYS A 32 20.17 6.29 -1.34
CA LYS A 32 20.08 5.85 -2.72
C LYS A 32 19.37 4.51 -2.78
N PRO A 33 18.70 4.18 -3.90
CA PRO A 33 18.07 2.87 -4.06
C PRO A 33 18.94 1.66 -3.69
N LYS A 34 20.23 1.70 -4.07
CA LYS A 34 21.20 0.63 -3.76
C LYS A 34 21.45 0.43 -2.26
N ASP A 35 21.21 1.43 -1.42
CA ASP A 35 21.39 1.33 0.02
C ASP A 35 20.36 0.39 0.68
N PHE A 36 19.28 0.05 -0.04
CA PHE A 36 18.20 -0.81 0.42
C PHE A 36 18.43 -2.30 0.13
N VAL A 37 19.42 -2.66 -0.72
CA VAL A 37 19.66 -4.05 -1.18
C VAL A 37 19.86 -5.05 -0.04
N ASN A 38 20.48 -4.63 1.07
CA ASN A 38 20.81 -5.49 2.21
C ASN A 38 19.97 -5.18 3.46
N LYS A 39 18.92 -4.35 3.33
CA LYS A 39 18.09 -3.96 4.46
C LYS A 39 17.04 -5.03 4.79
N LYS A 40 16.48 -4.90 5.98
CA LYS A 40 15.27 -5.62 6.38
C LYS A 40 14.09 -4.72 6.06
N ILE A 41 13.14 -5.19 5.28
CA ILE A 41 12.04 -4.36 4.78
C ILE A 41 10.72 -5.09 5.01
N LEU A 42 9.71 -4.36 5.48
CA LEU A 42 8.33 -4.82 5.53
C LEU A 42 7.57 -4.11 4.42
N HIS A 43 7.14 -4.86 3.42
CA HIS A 43 6.26 -4.37 2.36
C HIS A 43 4.83 -4.53 2.84
N ALA A 44 4.09 -3.42 2.91
CA ALA A 44 2.64 -3.44 3.12
C ALA A 44 1.95 -3.17 1.79
N ASP A 45 1.40 -4.21 1.18
CA ASP A 45 0.64 -4.13 -0.06
C ASP A 45 -0.86 -4.12 0.26
N ILE A 46 -1.49 -2.96 0.07
CA ILE A 46 -2.90 -2.73 0.41
C ILE A 46 -3.73 -2.86 -0.87
N GLY A 47 -4.32 -4.03 -1.07
CA GLY A 47 -5.26 -4.30 -2.14
C GLY A 47 -6.69 -3.89 -1.81
N ASP A 48 -7.63 -4.27 -2.69
CA ASP A 48 -9.05 -3.98 -2.50
C ASP A 48 -9.68 -4.87 -1.41
N GLY A 49 -9.42 -6.18 -1.44
CA GLY A 49 -9.95 -7.15 -0.48
C GLY A 49 -9.02 -7.45 0.68
N THR A 50 -7.70 -7.45 0.45
CA THR A 50 -6.70 -7.87 1.44
C THR A 50 -5.57 -6.86 1.56
N THR A 51 -4.87 -6.93 2.68
CA THR A 51 -3.57 -6.30 2.86
C THR A 51 -2.55 -7.39 3.11
N GLU A 52 -1.48 -7.44 2.33
CA GLU A 52 -0.39 -8.40 2.48
C GLU A 52 0.84 -7.72 3.10
N TYR A 53 1.50 -8.41 4.02
CA TYR A 53 2.69 -7.97 4.73
C TYR A 53 3.86 -8.90 4.39
N VAL A 54 4.71 -8.49 3.45
CA VAL A 54 5.86 -9.28 3.01
C VAL A 54 7.11 -8.77 3.68
N TYR A 55 7.69 -9.59 4.57
CA TYR A 55 8.97 -9.26 5.21
C TYR A 55 10.14 -9.84 4.42
N THR A 56 11.12 -9.00 4.09
CA THR A 56 12.34 -9.37 3.38
C THR A 56 13.58 -9.11 4.23
N GLN A 57 14.62 -9.92 4.01
CA GLN A 57 15.98 -9.66 4.46
C GLN A 57 16.89 -9.66 3.23
N GLY A 58 17.45 -8.50 2.92
CA GLY A 58 17.98 -8.22 1.60
C GLY A 58 16.88 -8.36 0.54
N LEU A 59 17.18 -9.04 -0.57
CA LEU A 59 16.21 -9.26 -1.66
C LEU A 59 15.31 -10.49 -1.48
N ASN A 60 15.42 -11.17 -0.34
CA ASN A 60 14.78 -12.46 -0.11
C ASN A 60 13.62 -12.32 0.88
N PRO A 61 12.40 -12.77 0.53
CA PRO A 61 11.31 -12.86 1.49
C PRO A 61 11.62 -13.94 2.53
N ILE A 62 11.19 -13.72 3.76
CA ILE A 62 11.30 -14.70 4.86
C ILE A 62 9.91 -15.26 5.12
N PRO A 63 9.54 -16.43 4.53
CA PRO A 63 8.15 -16.89 4.46
C PRO A 63 7.43 -16.95 5.80
N LYS A 64 8.11 -17.44 6.84
CA LYS A 64 7.57 -17.55 8.21
C LYS A 64 7.20 -16.21 8.85
N ASN A 65 7.67 -15.10 8.28
CA ASN A 65 7.43 -13.74 8.76
C ASN A 65 6.54 -12.93 7.80
N CYS A 66 5.99 -13.56 6.76
CA CYS A 66 5.01 -12.93 5.88
C CYS A 66 3.59 -13.27 6.36
N THR A 67 2.72 -12.27 6.40
CA THR A 67 1.33 -12.41 6.82
C THR A 67 0.40 -11.66 5.87
N GLY A 68 -0.90 -11.86 6.02
CA GLY A 68 -1.91 -11.14 5.25
C GLY A 68 -3.21 -11.06 6.04
N GLU A 69 -3.97 -10.02 5.79
CA GLU A 69 -5.23 -9.73 6.45
C GLU A 69 -6.33 -9.53 5.40
N ARG A 70 -7.54 -10.05 5.66
CA ARG A 70 -8.71 -9.83 4.79
C ARG A 70 -9.33 -8.45 5.00
N ARG A 71 -8.50 -7.41 4.87
CA ARG A 71 -8.87 -6.01 5.05
C ARG A 71 -8.10 -5.15 4.05
N GLY A 72 -8.69 -4.92 2.88
CA GLY A 72 -8.23 -3.93 1.90
C GLY A 72 -9.07 -2.64 1.87
N VAL A 73 -8.75 -1.74 0.94
CA VAL A 73 -9.44 -0.45 0.75
C VAL A 73 -10.91 -0.58 0.40
N GLY A 74 -11.31 -1.72 -0.17
CA GLY A 74 -12.70 -2.03 -0.50
C GLY A 74 -13.58 -2.11 0.74
N HIS A 75 -13.10 -2.72 1.82
CA HIS A 75 -13.82 -2.77 3.09
C HIS A 75 -13.97 -1.37 3.70
N ALA A 76 -12.89 -0.57 3.71
CA ALA A 76 -12.94 0.80 4.18
C ALA A 76 -13.94 1.64 3.37
N THR A 77 -14.00 1.42 2.06
CA THR A 77 -14.96 2.07 1.15
C THR A 77 -16.39 1.69 1.49
N GLU A 78 -16.67 0.41 1.75
CA GLU A 78 -18.00 -0.06 2.13
C GLU A 78 -18.48 0.57 3.45
N ASP A 79 -17.59 0.68 4.43
CA ASP A 79 -17.91 1.32 5.70
C ASP A 79 -18.13 2.83 5.55
N ALA A 80 -17.33 3.51 4.73
CA ALA A 80 -17.54 4.92 4.41
C ALA A 80 -18.88 5.18 3.69
N ILE A 81 -19.31 4.28 2.80
CA ILE A 81 -20.63 4.35 2.16
C ILE A 81 -21.76 4.21 3.17
N LYS A 82 -21.63 3.29 4.15
CA LYS A 82 -22.63 3.13 5.22
C LYS A 82 -22.73 4.40 6.06
N LEU A 83 -21.59 4.96 6.48
CA LEU A 83 -21.55 6.21 7.25
C LEU A 83 -22.18 7.37 6.47
N LEU A 84 -21.85 7.53 5.19
CA LEU A 84 -22.46 8.57 4.35
C LEU A 84 -23.98 8.41 4.21
N LYS A 85 -24.46 7.17 4.10
CA LYS A 85 -25.90 6.88 4.08
C LYS A 85 -26.55 7.29 5.40
N GLU A 86 -25.93 6.99 6.53
CA GLU A 86 -26.43 7.35 7.87
C GLU A 86 -26.47 8.88 8.05
N ASP A 87 -25.37 9.57 7.74
CA ASP A 87 -25.25 11.03 7.86
C ASP A 87 -26.25 11.79 6.99
N THR A 88 -26.65 11.20 5.87
CA THR A 88 -27.61 11.80 4.94
C THR A 88 -29.06 11.36 5.18
N ASN A 89 -29.34 10.63 6.28
CA ASN A 89 -30.63 10.03 6.57
C ASN A 89 -31.18 9.21 5.39
N GLY A 90 -30.29 8.46 4.73
CA GLY A 90 -30.61 7.60 3.59
C GLY A 90 -30.85 8.32 2.26
N ARG A 91 -30.67 9.64 2.17
CA ARG A 91 -30.87 10.40 0.92
C ARG A 91 -29.78 10.15 -0.11
N VAL A 92 -28.57 9.80 0.33
CA VAL A 92 -27.46 9.45 -0.54
C VAL A 92 -27.24 7.94 -0.49
N LEU A 93 -27.44 7.29 -1.64
CA LEU A 93 -27.23 5.86 -1.83
C LEU A 93 -26.24 5.68 -2.97
N LEU A 94 -25.02 5.28 -2.62
CA LEU A 94 -23.95 5.04 -3.58
C LEU A 94 -23.53 3.58 -3.50
N ASN A 95 -23.27 2.98 -4.66
CA ASN A 95 -22.47 1.76 -4.72
C ASN A 95 -20.97 2.10 -4.74
N ARG A 96 -20.11 1.09 -4.58
CA ARG A 96 -18.65 1.26 -4.54
C ARG A 96 -18.09 1.99 -5.76
N GLN A 97 -18.55 1.65 -6.97
CA GLN A 97 -18.07 2.29 -8.20
C GLN A 97 -18.43 3.78 -8.24
N GLN A 98 -19.66 4.13 -7.85
CA GLN A 98 -20.10 5.53 -7.79
C GLN A 98 -19.33 6.31 -6.72
N TYR A 99 -19.11 5.71 -5.55
CA TYR A 99 -18.33 6.32 -4.49
C TYR A 99 -16.89 6.60 -4.93
N PHE A 100 -16.23 5.64 -5.58
CA PHE A 100 -14.89 5.85 -6.13
C PHE A 100 -14.88 6.93 -7.20
N LEU A 101 -15.80 6.92 -8.17
CA LEU A 101 -15.88 7.93 -9.24
C LEU A 101 -16.06 9.36 -8.71
N LEU A 102 -16.79 9.52 -7.61
CA LEU A 102 -16.98 10.83 -6.97
C LEU A 102 -15.65 11.36 -6.39
N HIS A 103 -14.87 10.49 -5.76
CA HIS A 103 -13.67 10.86 -5.01
C HIS A 103 -12.36 10.74 -5.80
N SER A 104 -12.38 10.16 -7.00
CA SER A 104 -11.20 10.05 -7.89
C SER A 104 -11.02 11.25 -8.83
N LYS A 105 -11.88 12.27 -8.71
CA LYS A 105 -11.74 13.57 -9.41
C LYS A 105 -11.04 14.65 -8.57
N VAL A 106 -10.43 14.26 -7.46
CA VAL A 106 -9.69 15.15 -6.55
C VAL A 106 -8.19 14.98 -6.77
#